data_AF-A0A0A0J9I7-F1
#
_entry.id   AF-A0A0A0J9I7-F1
#
_cell.length_a   1.000
_cell.length_b   1.000
_cell.length_c   1.000
_cell.angle_alpha   90.00
_cell.angle_beta   90.00
_cell.angle_gamma   90.00
#
_symmetry.space_group_name_H-M   'P 1'
#
loop_
_entity.id
_entity.type
_entity.pdbx_description
1 polymer ?
#
loop_
_entity_poly.entity_id
_entity_poly.type
_entity_poly.pdbx_seq_one_letter_code
_entity_poly.pdbx_strand_id
1 'polypeptide(L)'
;MSDAMIKMRRVGTRRRGLLLRNRPAYEVVIGRDGRVLFQGVTTAPTTVLVSKGGIHTTDSWDWQSQADLLHAQGSNAWITNPYENR
;
A
#
# COMPACT_ATOMS: atom_id res chain seq x y z
N MET A 1 -15.46 19.10 0.42
CA MET A 1 -15.14 17.70 0.12
C MET A 1 -13.83 17.39 0.80
N SER A 2 -13.80 16.39 1.67
CA SER A 2 -12.60 15.98 2.39
C SER A 2 -11.68 15.22 1.46
N ASP A 3 -10.51 15.78 1.10
CA ASP A 3 -9.54 15.08 0.29
C ASP A 3 -8.89 13.96 1.11
N ALA A 4 -9.26 12.72 0.82
CA ALA A 4 -8.57 11.54 1.30
C ALA A 4 -7.33 11.31 0.42
N MET A 5 -6.15 11.37 1.02
CA MET A 5 -4.90 11.06 0.34
C MET A 5 -4.48 9.65 0.74
N ILE A 6 -4.63 8.69 -0.15
CA ILE A 6 -4.09 7.34 0.03
C ILE A 6 -3.04 7.12 -1.04
N LYS A 7 -1.85 6.67 -0.64
CA LYS A 7 -0.84 6.21 -1.58
C LYS A 7 -0.06 5.02 -1.06
N MET A 8 0.35 4.16 -1.98
CA MET A 8 1.11 2.96 -1.67
C MET A 8 2.15 2.66 -2.74
N ARG A 9 3.27 2.06 -2.35
CA ARG A 9 4.22 1.43 -3.27
C ARG A 9 4.90 0.25 -2.61
N ARG A 10 5.38 -0.70 -3.42
CA ARG A 10 6.26 -1.77 -2.91
C ARG A 10 7.69 -1.26 -2.87
N VAL A 11 8.36 -1.50 -1.74
CA VAL A 11 9.73 -1.02 -1.46
C VAL A 11 10.74 -2.15 -1.30
N GLY A 12 10.34 -3.38 -1.63
CA GLY A 12 11.21 -4.56 -1.61
C GLY A 12 10.65 -5.69 -0.75
N THR A 13 11.51 -6.28 0.07
CA THR A 13 11.14 -7.37 1.00
C THR A 13 11.68 -7.13 2.40
N ARG A 14 10.99 -7.64 3.41
CA ARG A 14 11.45 -7.68 4.81
C ARG A 14 11.42 -9.10 5.34
N ARG A 15 12.41 -9.46 6.15
CA ARG A 15 12.44 -10.72 6.90
C ARG A 15 11.48 -10.60 8.08
N ARG A 16 10.53 -11.55 8.22
CA ARG A 16 9.57 -11.54 9.33
C ARG A 16 9.38 -12.94 9.93
N GLY A 17 9.45 -13.02 11.26
CA GLY A 17 9.19 -14.22 12.07
C GLY A 17 10.40 -15.12 12.31
N LEU A 18 10.22 -16.11 13.20
CA LEU A 18 11.26 -17.07 13.63
C LEU A 18 11.86 -17.88 12.45
N LEU A 19 11.09 -18.04 11.36
CA LEU A 19 11.48 -18.77 10.15
C LEU A 19 12.07 -17.88 9.05
N LEU A 20 12.36 -16.60 9.32
CA LEU A 20 13.06 -15.66 8.42
C LEU A 20 12.52 -15.63 6.97
N ARG A 21 11.21 -15.82 6.77
CA ARG A 21 10.63 -15.77 5.42
C ARG A 21 10.67 -14.33 4.90
N ASN A 22 11.23 -14.16 3.70
CA ASN A 22 11.18 -12.89 2.98
C ASN A 22 9.74 -12.62 2.55
N ARG A 23 9.15 -11.53 3.03
CA ARG A 23 7.82 -11.07 2.62
C ARG A 23 7.93 -9.74 1.87
N PRO A 24 7.09 -9.50 0.85
CA PRO A 24 6.96 -8.19 0.24
C PRO A 24 6.69 -7.11 1.30
N ALA A 25 7.34 -5.96 1.13
CA ALA A 25 7.21 -4.81 2.00
C ALA A 25 6.70 -3.61 1.21
N TYR A 26 5.74 -2.90 1.80
CA TYR A 26 5.02 -1.81 1.15
C TYR A 26 5.10 -0.57 2.03
N GLU A 27 5.40 0.56 1.41
CA GLU A 27 5.26 1.86 2.03
C GLU A 27 3.86 2.36 1.75
N VAL A 28 3.13 2.72 2.81
CA VAL A 28 1.74 3.18 2.75
C VAL A 28 1.65 4.52 3.46
N VAL A 29 0.98 5.47 2.82
CA VAL A 29 0.65 6.78 3.39
C VAL A 29 -0.85 7.00 3.25
N ILE A 30 -1.51 7.32 4.36
CA ILE A 30 -2.94 7.57 4.44
C ILE A 30 -3.14 8.88 5.19
N GLY A 31 -3.85 9.81 4.57
CA GLY A 31 -4.26 11.07 5.15
C GLY A 31 -5.70 11.39 4.83
N ARG A 32 -6.31 12.23 5.67
CA ARG A 32 -7.68 12.74 5.51
C ARG A 32 -7.73 14.12 6.14
N ASP A 33 -8.37 15.07 5.46
CA ASP A 33 -8.56 16.45 5.97
C ASP A 33 -7.24 17.13 6.36
N GLY A 34 -6.20 16.96 5.55
CA GLY A 34 -4.87 17.54 5.79
C GLY A 34 -4.08 16.91 6.94
N ARG A 35 -4.59 15.83 7.56
CA ARG A 35 -3.89 15.09 8.62
C ARG A 35 -3.40 13.74 8.12
N VAL A 36 -2.16 13.38 8.48
CA VAL A 36 -1.62 12.04 8.24
C VAL A 36 -2.15 11.09 9.30
N LEU A 37 -2.91 10.09 8.89
CA LEU A 37 -3.47 9.05 9.75
C LEU A 37 -2.52 7.85 9.88
N PHE A 38 -1.77 7.56 8.82
CA PHE A 38 -0.78 6.50 8.79
C PHE A 38 0.34 6.85 7.81
N GLN A 39 1.58 6.60 8.19
CA GLN A 39 2.73 6.62 7.30
C GLN A 39 3.74 5.58 7.79
N GLY A 40 4.04 4.59 6.97
CA GLY A 40 5.02 3.57 7.35
C GLY A 40 5.15 2.41 6.39
N VAL A 41 6.12 1.54 6.69
CA VAL A 41 6.39 0.32 5.92
C VAL A 41 5.78 -0.90 6.60
N THR A 42 5.02 -1.69 5.86
CA THR A 42 4.31 -2.87 6.35
C THR A 42 4.50 -4.08 5.42
N THR A 43 4.41 -5.29 5.97
CA THR A 43 4.29 -6.54 5.19
C THR A 43 2.84 -7.01 5.03
N ALA A 44 1.88 -6.23 5.53
CA ALA A 44 0.44 -6.51 5.49
C ALA A 44 -0.31 -5.24 5.04
N PRO A 45 -0.15 -4.84 3.77
CA PRO A 45 -0.72 -3.59 3.26
C PRO A 45 -2.25 -3.61 3.26
N THR A 46 -2.88 -4.73 2.89
CA THR A 46 -4.35 -4.86 2.84
C THR A 46 -5.01 -4.53 4.18
N THR A 47 -4.48 -5.05 5.29
CA THR A 47 -4.96 -4.73 6.64
C THR A 47 -4.86 -3.23 6.95
N VAL A 48 -3.77 -2.57 6.55
CA VAL A 48 -3.59 -1.13 6.76
C VAL A 48 -4.57 -0.32 5.91
N LEU A 49 -4.71 -0.66 4.64
CA LEU A 49 -5.63 -0.01 3.71
C LEU A 49 -7.10 -0.11 4.16
N VAL A 50 -7.53 -1.30 4.62
CA VAL A 50 -8.88 -1.51 5.15
C VAL A 50 -9.08 -0.74 6.46
N SER A 51 -8.20 -0.96 7.46
CA SER A 51 -8.41 -0.43 8.81
C SER A 51 -8.17 1.07 8.97
N LYS A 52 -7.26 1.66 8.17
CA LYS A 52 -6.90 3.08 8.26
C LYS A 52 -7.38 3.89 7.06
N GLY A 53 -7.42 3.28 5.87
CA GLY A 53 -7.83 3.94 4.63
C GLY A 53 -9.33 3.82 4.35
N GLY A 54 -10.04 2.90 5.00
CA GLY A 54 -11.44 2.62 4.71
C GLY A 54 -11.67 2.02 3.32
N ILE A 55 -10.63 1.40 2.74
CA ILE A 55 -10.70 0.74 1.43
C ILE A 55 -11.42 -0.59 1.59
N HIS A 56 -12.27 -0.93 0.64
CA HIS A 56 -12.94 -2.23 0.64
C HIS A 56 -11.91 -3.36 0.50
N THR A 57 -12.17 -4.52 1.13
CA THR A 57 -11.21 -5.63 1.18
C THR A 57 -10.79 -6.08 -0.23
N THR A 58 -11.73 -6.19 -1.17
CA THR A 58 -11.45 -6.57 -2.56
C THR A 58 -10.48 -5.59 -3.23
N ASP A 59 -10.78 -4.29 -3.14
CA ASP A 59 -9.98 -3.23 -3.74
C ASP A 59 -8.57 -3.19 -3.14
N SER A 60 -8.43 -3.48 -1.85
CA SER A 60 -7.12 -3.53 -1.20
C SER A 60 -6.16 -4.56 -1.83
N TRP A 61 -6.69 -5.61 -2.47
CA TRP A 61 -5.90 -6.58 -3.23
C TRP A 61 -5.50 -6.05 -4.61
N ASP A 62 -6.35 -5.24 -5.26
CA ASP A 62 -5.99 -4.54 -6.51
C ASP A 62 -4.85 -3.55 -6.25
N TRP A 63 -4.92 -2.78 -5.16
CA TRP A 63 -3.85 -1.91 -4.68
C TRP A 63 -2.53 -2.68 -4.54
N GLN A 64 -2.55 -3.82 -3.86
CA GLN A 64 -1.36 -4.64 -3.64
C GLN A 64 -0.80 -5.17 -4.97
N SER A 65 -1.66 -5.73 -5.83
CA SER A 65 -1.27 -6.29 -7.12
C SER A 65 -0.62 -5.24 -8.03
N GLN A 66 -1.19 -4.03 -8.08
CA GLN A 66 -0.61 -2.95 -8.87
C GLN A 66 0.76 -2.51 -8.32
N ALA A 67 0.93 -2.53 -6.99
CA ALA A 67 2.22 -2.17 -6.37
C ALA A 67 3.29 -3.20 -6.68
N ASP A 68 2.91 -4.47 -6.71
CA ASP A 68 3.77 -5.57 -7.13
C ASP A 68 4.16 -5.46 -8.61
N LEU A 69 3.22 -5.13 -9.49
CA LEU A 69 3.47 -4.93 -10.92
C LEU A 69 4.45 -3.78 -11.17
N LEU A 70 4.20 -2.61 -10.58
CA LEU A 70 5.10 -1.45 -10.74
C LEU A 70 6.50 -1.77 -10.23
N HIS A 71 6.62 -2.44 -9.09
CA HIS A 71 7.92 -2.83 -8.56
C HIS A 71 8.64 -3.86 -9.44
N ALA A 72 7.93 -4.84 -9.98
CA ALA A 72 8.48 -5.82 -10.91
C ALA A 72 8.98 -5.17 -12.21
N GLN A 73 8.37 -4.05 -12.63
CA GLN A 73 8.83 -3.23 -13.75
C GLN A 73 10.00 -2.30 -13.38
N GLY A 74 10.51 -2.36 -12.14
CA GLY A 74 11.57 -1.47 -11.66
C GLY A 74 11.11 -0.04 -11.34
N SER A 75 9.80 0.20 -11.30
CA SER A 75 9.23 1.50 -10.97
C SER A 75 9.11 1.69 -9.46
N ASN A 76 9.43 2.90 -9.00
CA ASN A 76 9.25 3.35 -7.62
C ASN A 76 8.04 4.29 -7.46
N ALA A 77 7.14 4.28 -8.45
CA ALA A 77 5.95 5.13 -8.48
C ALA A 77 4.99 4.81 -7.33
N TRP A 78 4.28 5.86 -6.89
CA TRP A 78 3.20 5.75 -5.93
C TRP A 78 1.90 5.42 -6.66
N ILE A 79 1.16 4.47 -6.12
CA ILE A 79 -0.23 4.22 -6.51
C ILE A 79 -1.09 5.09 -5.63
N THR A 80 -1.92 5.93 -6.23
CA THR A 80 -2.94 6.75 -5.58
C THR A 80 -4.35 6.24 -5.84
N ASN A 81 -4.52 5.51 -6.95
CA ASN A 81 -5.74 4.80 -7.32
C ASN A 81 -5.34 3.60 -8.20
N PRO A 82 -5.68 2.36 -7.84
CA PRO A 82 -5.33 1.18 -8.65
C PRO A 82 -6.14 1.09 -9.95
N TYR A 83 -7.20 1.90 -10.10
CA TYR A 83 -8.10 1.87 -11.25
C TYR A 83 -7.82 2.98 -12.28
N GLU A 84 -6.91 3.92 -12.00
CA GLU A 84 -6.59 5.03 -12.92
C GLU A 84 -5.96 4.58 -14.25
N ASN A 85 -5.59 3.30 -14.36
CA ASN A 85 -5.00 2.70 -15.57
C ASN A 85 -5.81 1.52 -16.15
N ARG A 86 -7.09 1.34 -15.77
CA ARG A 86 -8.00 0.32 -16.35
C ARG A 86 -8.97 0.92 -17.35
#